data_AF-A0A6C0CMQ3-F1
#
_entry.id   AF-A0A6C0CMQ3-F1
#
_cell.length_a   1.000
_cell.length_b   1.000
_cell.length_c   1.000
_cell.angle_alpha   90.00
_cell.angle_beta   90.00
_cell.angle_gamma   90.00
#
_symmetry.space_group_name_H-M   'P 1'
#
loop_
_entity.id
_entity.type
_entity.pdbx_description
1 polymer ?
#
loop_
_entity_poly.entity_id
_entity_poly.type
_entity_poly.pdbx_seq_one_letter_code
_entity_poly.pdbx_strand_id
1 'polypeptide(L)'
;MNIVREIIVLVFVTTIFSILYLILNVNNPDDFGFKSWIDPMYFATTTMSSVGYGDYSPRTVRAKIAVMFQQFFIMTEILSILSGSGSMAQNVASNIAKVIPAPI
;
A
#
# COMPACT_ATOMS: atom_id res chain seq x y z
N MET A 1 1.54 -19.58 1.04
CA MET A 1 0.81 -19.06 -0.14
C MET A 1 0.26 -17.65 0.12
N ASN A 2 1.00 -16.83 0.89
CA ASN A 2 0.49 -15.57 1.44
C ASN A 2 1.01 -14.35 0.65
N ILE A 3 2.25 -14.45 0.11
CA ILE A 3 2.89 -13.36 -0.64
C ILE A 3 2.16 -13.04 -1.95
N VAL A 4 1.71 -14.06 -2.70
CA VAL A 4 0.97 -13.86 -3.96
C VAL A 4 -0.38 -13.19 -3.68
N ARG A 5 -1.05 -13.57 -2.58
CA ARG A 5 -2.28 -12.94 -2.14
C ARG A 5 -2.07 -11.46 -1.80
N GLU A 6 -1.01 -11.13 -1.06
CA GLU A 6 -0.67 -9.73 -0.72
C GLU A 6 -0.37 -8.91 -1.97
N ILE A 7 0.42 -9.43 -2.90
CA ILE A 7 0.68 -8.73 -4.18
C ILE A 7 -0.61 -8.48 -4.97
N ILE A 8 -1.53 -9.46 -5.01
CA ILE A 8 -2.83 -9.29 -5.66
C ILE A 8 -3.65 -8.19 -4.96
N VAL A 9 -3.66 -8.17 -3.62
CA VAL A 9 -4.36 -7.14 -2.83
C VAL A 9 -3.76 -5.77 -3.12
N LEU A 10 -2.44 -5.61 -3.13
CA LEU A 10 -1.74 -4.38 -3.45
C LEU A 10 -2.13 -3.83 -4.83
N VAL A 11 -2.09 -4.68 -5.86
CA VAL A 11 -2.46 -4.29 -7.24
C VAL A 11 -3.94 -3.91 -7.31
N PHE A 12 -4.81 -4.65 -6.62
CA PHE A 12 -6.23 -4.38 -6.60
C PHE A 12 -6.56 -3.05 -5.91
N VAL A 13 -5.96 -2.80 -4.73
CA VAL A 13 -6.09 -1.54 -3.98
C VAL A 13 -5.59 -0.36 -4.82
N THR A 14 -4.42 -0.49 -5.44
CA THR A 14 -3.86 0.56 -6.32
C THR A 14 -4.78 0.88 -7.48
N THR A 15 -5.37 -0.14 -8.11
CA THR A 15 -6.31 0.04 -9.23
C THR A 15 -7.59 0.74 -8.77
N ILE A 16 -8.13 0.40 -7.58
CA ILE A 16 -9.29 1.08 -7.01
C ILE A 16 -9.00 2.56 -6.76
N PHE A 17 -7.85 2.89 -6.14
CA PHE A 17 -7.48 4.27 -5.88
C PHE A 17 -7.21 5.05 -7.17
N SER A 18 -6.62 4.41 -8.19
CA SER A 18 -6.48 5.00 -9.53
C SER A 18 -7.83 5.42 -10.12
N ILE A 19 -8.85 4.55 -10.04
CA ILE A 19 -10.20 4.87 -10.52
C ILE A 19 -10.82 5.99 -9.67
N LEU A 20 -10.64 5.95 -8.35
CA LEU A 20 -11.10 7.02 -7.46
C LEU A 20 -10.51 8.39 -7.82
N TYR A 21 -9.21 8.46 -8.08
CA TYR A 21 -8.53 9.70 -8.48
C TYR A 21 -8.98 10.19 -9.85
N LEU A 22 -9.23 9.27 -10.79
CA LEU A 22 -9.84 9.62 -12.07
C LEU A 22 -11.22 10.26 -11.87
N ILE A 23 -12.09 9.66 -11.05
CA ILE A 23 -13.44 10.18 -10.78
C ILE A 23 -13.36 11.56 -10.11
N LEU A 24 -12.47 11.74 -9.13
CA LEU A 24 -12.28 13.05 -8.47
C LEU A 24 -11.84 14.12 -9.48
N ASN A 25 -10.84 13.81 -10.31
CA ASN A 25 -10.32 14.75 -11.30
C ASN A 25 -11.32 15.05 -12.43
N VAL A 26 -12.16 14.08 -12.83
CA VAL A 26 -13.23 14.32 -13.81
C VAL A 26 -14.29 15.27 -13.24
N ASN A 27 -14.65 15.12 -11.97
CA ASN A 27 -15.60 15.99 -11.30
C ASN A 27 -15.04 17.40 -11.05
N ASN A 28 -13.73 17.52 -10.83
CA ASN A 28 -13.05 18.80 -10.77
C ASN A 28 -11.58 18.65 -11.17
N PRO A 29 -11.18 19.20 -12.33
CA PRO A 29 -9.80 19.17 -12.78
C PRO A 29 -8.82 19.83 -11.80
N ASP A 30 -9.27 20.72 -10.92
CA ASP A 30 -8.41 21.37 -9.92
C ASP A 30 -7.96 20.42 -8.80
N ASP A 31 -8.55 19.23 -8.66
CA ASP A 31 -8.19 18.26 -7.62
C ASP A 31 -6.74 17.78 -7.78
N PHE A 32 -6.35 17.42 -9.01
CA PHE A 32 -5.01 16.89 -9.33
C PHE A 32 -4.38 17.55 -10.57
N GLY A 33 -5.18 18.00 -11.53
CA GLY A 33 -4.69 18.59 -12.78
C GLY A 33 -4.13 17.57 -13.76
N PHE A 34 -4.67 16.35 -13.78
CA PHE A 34 -4.24 15.32 -14.72
C PHE A 34 -4.51 15.74 -16.17
N LYS A 35 -3.56 15.46 -17.06
CA LYS A 35 -3.59 15.84 -18.48
C LYS A 35 -4.00 14.67 -19.38
N SER A 36 -3.80 13.45 -18.92
CA SER A 36 -4.06 12.21 -19.61
C SER A 36 -4.79 11.23 -18.70
N TRP A 37 -5.48 10.26 -19.31
CA TRP A 37 -6.21 9.20 -18.63
C TRP A 37 -5.29 8.21 -17.90
N ILE A 38 -4.00 8.18 -18.22
CA ILE A 38 -2.99 7.33 -17.57
C ILE A 38 -2.41 7.97 -16.29
N ASP A 39 -2.50 9.29 -16.15
CA ASP A 39 -1.90 10.02 -15.02
C ASP A 39 -2.44 9.59 -13.65
N PRO A 40 -3.75 9.30 -13.46
CA PRO A 40 -4.26 8.79 -12.19
C PRO A 40 -3.64 7.44 -11.80
N MET A 41 -3.38 6.58 -12.79
CA MET A 41 -2.76 5.26 -12.56
C MET A 41 -1.28 5.39 -12.22
N TYR A 42 -0.58 6.29 -12.92
CA TYR A 42 0.78 6.68 -12.57
C TYR A 42 0.87 7.22 -11.14
N PHE A 43 0.01 8.18 -10.79
CA PHE A 43 -0.05 8.77 -9.45
C PHE A 43 -0.33 7.69 -8.39
N ALA A 44 -1.39 6.90 -8.54
CA ALA A 44 -1.73 5.85 -7.59
C ALA A 44 -0.58 4.82 -7.40
N THR A 45 0.11 4.44 -8.48
CA THR A 45 1.22 3.47 -8.43
C THR A 45 2.45 4.05 -7.75
N THR A 46 2.82 5.29 -8.06
CA THR A 46 3.96 5.98 -7.44
C THR A 46 3.72 6.30 -5.97
N THR A 47 2.47 6.55 -5.58
CA THR A 47 2.06 6.66 -4.17
C THR A 47 2.09 5.31 -3.47
N MET A 48 1.55 4.24 -4.06
CA MET A 48 1.55 2.89 -3.47
C MET A 48 2.96 2.37 -3.22
N SER A 49 3.87 2.63 -4.15
CA SER A 49 5.29 2.26 -4.05
C SER A 49 6.11 3.18 -3.13
N SER A 50 5.47 4.18 -2.51
CA SER A 50 6.09 5.22 -1.68
C SER A 50 7.22 6.03 -2.35
N VAL A 51 7.33 5.96 -3.68
CA VAL A 51 8.32 6.73 -4.46
C VAL A 51 7.90 8.19 -4.55
N GLY A 52 6.65 8.45 -4.93
CA GLY A 52 6.04 9.79 -4.94
C GLY A 52 6.85 10.87 -5.67
N TYR A 53 6.99 10.77 -7.00
CA TYR A 53 7.78 11.72 -7.82
C TYR A 53 7.34 13.19 -7.71
N GLY A 54 6.09 13.46 -7.35
CA GLY A 54 5.58 14.81 -7.08
C GLY A 54 5.12 15.59 -8.32
N ASP A 55 5.12 14.99 -9.52
CA ASP A 55 4.62 15.62 -10.75
C ASP A 55 3.13 16.02 -10.63
N TYR A 56 2.37 15.21 -9.92
CA TYR A 56 0.98 15.48 -9.54
C TYR A 56 0.84 15.48 -8.02
N SER A 57 0.04 16.40 -7.51
CA SER A 57 -0.23 16.52 -6.07
C SER A 57 -1.68 16.91 -5.81
N PRO A 58 -2.29 16.40 -4.74
CA PRO A 58 -3.66 16.74 -4.38
C PRO A 58 -3.75 18.20 -3.92
N ARG A 59 -4.51 19.03 -4.65
CA ARG A 59 -4.62 20.46 -4.33
C ARG A 59 -5.81 20.76 -3.43
N THR A 60 -6.93 20.07 -3.65
CA THR A 60 -8.17 20.27 -2.88
C THR A 60 -8.21 19.42 -1.62
N VAL A 61 -9.05 19.82 -0.66
CA VAL A 61 -9.19 19.12 0.63
C VAL A 61 -9.64 17.67 0.44
N ARG A 62 -10.60 17.42 -0.45
CA ARG A 62 -11.09 16.05 -0.72
C ARG A 62 -10.05 15.17 -1.40
N ALA A 63 -9.23 15.72 -2.31
CA ALA A 63 -8.14 15.00 -2.95
C ALA A 63 -7.08 14.59 -1.91
N LYS A 64 -6.75 15.50 -0.98
CA LYS A 64 -5.84 15.22 0.13
C LYS A 64 -6.37 14.10 1.03
N ILE A 65 -7.65 14.15 1.38
CA ILE A 65 -8.29 13.09 2.18
C ILE A 65 -8.19 11.73 1.47
N ALA A 66 -8.47 11.67 0.17
CA ALA A 66 -8.38 10.43 -0.60
C ALA A 66 -6.96 9.86 -0.64
N VAL A 67 -5.93 10.71 -0.76
CA VAL A 67 -4.51 10.30 -0.70
C VAL A 67 -4.11 9.84 0.70
N MET A 68 -4.58 10.53 1.75
CA MET A 68 -4.35 10.11 3.14
C MET A 68 -4.94 8.72 3.41
N PHE A 69 -6.12 8.42 2.88
CA PHE A 69 -6.70 7.09 2.97
C PHE A 69 -5.86 6.04 2.25
N GLN A 70 -5.38 6.31 1.03
CA GLN A 70 -4.48 5.38 0.33
C GLN A 70 -3.22 5.10 1.17
N GLN A 71 -2.64 6.13 1.78
CA GLN A 71 -1.45 5.98 2.62
C GLN A 71 -1.67 5.09 3.84
N PHE A 72 -2.87 5.14 4.44
CA PHE A 72 -3.23 4.27 5.55
C PHE A 72 -3.23 2.78 5.13
N PHE A 73 -3.75 2.46 3.95
CA PHE A 73 -3.73 1.09 3.43
C PHE A 73 -2.30 0.57 3.24
N ILE A 74 -1.39 1.38 2.67
CA ILE A 74 0.02 1.01 2.50
C ILE A 74 0.65 0.64 3.84
N MET A 75 0.40 1.44 4.88
CA MET A 75 0.93 1.18 6.22
C MET A 75 0.42 -0.16 6.78
N THR A 76 -0.85 -0.50 6.58
CA THR A 76 -1.39 -1.80 7.03
C THR A 76 -0.79 -2.99 6.27
N GLU A 77 -0.51 -2.81 4.98
CA GLU A 77 0.03 -3.86 4.13
C GLU A 77 1.50 -4.15 4.44
N ILE A 78 2.30 -3.11 4.69
CA ILE A 78 3.69 -3.25 5.15
C ILE A 78 3.76 -4.04 6.47
N LEU A 79 2.84 -3.79 7.41
CA LEU A 79 2.77 -4.54 8.68
C LEU A 79 2.40 -6.01 8.48
N SER A 80 1.49 -6.31 7.53
CA SER A 80 1.13 -7.69 7.17
C SER A 80 2.35 -8.47 6.70
N ILE A 81 3.11 -7.91 5.75
CA ILE A 81 4.31 -8.53 5.18
C ILE A 81 5.35 -8.80 6.28
N LEU A 82 5.58 -7.83 7.18
CA LEU A 82 6.53 -7.98 8.27
C LEU A 82 6.09 -9.05 9.28
N SER A 83 4.81 -9.09 9.66
CA SER A 83 4.29 -10.09 10.60
C SER A 83 4.35 -11.52 10.03
N GLY A 84 4.18 -11.68 8.72
CA GLY A 84 4.35 -12.96 8.03
C GLY A 84 5.77 -13.51 8.14
N SER A 85 6.80 -12.64 8.09
CA SER A 85 8.20 -13.03 8.25
C SER A 85 8.56 -13.43 9.70
N GLY A 86 7.85 -12.89 10.69
CA GLY A 86 8.02 -13.22 12.11
C GLY A 86 7.68 -14.67 12.45
N SER A 87 6.79 -15.30 11.67
CA SER A 87 6.43 -16.72 11.85
C SER A 87 7.62 -17.66 11.66
N MET A 88 8.57 -17.34 10.76
CA MET A 88 9.79 -18.15 10.60
C MET A 88 10.74 -18.00 11.79
N ALA A 89 10.94 -16.78 12.30
CA ALA A 89 11.75 -16.54 13.48
C ALA A 89 11.15 -17.22 14.74
N GLN A 90 9.83 -17.18 14.90
CA GLN A 90 9.13 -17.91 15.97
C GLN A 90 9.21 -19.43 15.80
N ASN A 91 9.12 -19.94 14.56
CA ASN A 91 9.29 -21.36 14.28
C ASN A 91 10.72 -21.82 14.61
N VAL A 92 11.75 -21.02 14.31
CA VAL A 92 13.14 -21.33 14.69
C VAL A 92 13.33 -21.24 16.21
N ALA A 93 12.86 -20.18 16.86
CA ALA A 93 12.98 -20.01 18.31
C ALA A 93 12.26 -21.12 19.09
N SER A 94 11.06 -21.52 18.68
CA SER A 94 10.32 -22.62 19.30
C SER A 94 10.96 -23.99 19.08
N ASN A 95 11.58 -24.21 17.91
CA ASN A 95 12.34 -25.43 17.65
C ASN A 95 13.62 -25.50 18.50
N ILE A 96 14.34 -24.37 18.66
CA ILE A 96 15.52 -24.31 19.54
C ILE A 96 15.11 -24.53 21.01
N ALA A 97 14.03 -23.91 21.48
CA ALA A 97 13.54 -24.06 22.85
C ALA A 97 13.12 -25.50 23.20
N LYS A 98 12.66 -26.29 22.21
CA LYS A 98 12.38 -27.73 22.39
C LYS A 98 13.63 -28.60 22.43
N VAL A 99 14.73 -28.15 21.80
CA VAL A 99 15.99 -28.90 21.73
C VAL A 99 16.85 -28.67 22.97
N ILE A 100 16.67 -27.56 23.69
CA ILE A 100 17.36 -27.30 24.96
C ILE A 100 16.56 -27.99 26.09
N PRO A 101 17.06 -29.11 26.66
CA PRO A 101 16.42 -29.71 27.82
C PRO A 101 16.49 -28.75 29.02
N ALA A 102 15.45 -28.78 29.87
CA ALA A 102 15.40 -27.94 31.07
C ALA A 102 16.65 -28.16 31.94
N PRO A 103 17.19 -27.12 32.58
CA PRO A 103 18.30 -27.29 33.52
C PRO A 103 17.86 -28.23 34.63
N ILE A 104 18.70 -29.24 34.90
CA ILE A 104 18.55 -30.22 35.99
C ILE A 104 18.71 -29.53 37.34
#